data_AF-A0A6G0Y1E4-F1
#
_entry.id   AF-A0A6G0Y1E4-F1
#
_cell.length_a   1.000
_cell.length_b   1.000
_cell.length_c   1.000
_cell.angle_alpha   90.00
_cell.angle_beta   90.00
_cell.angle_gamma   90.00
#
_symmetry.space_group_name_H-M   'P 1'
#
loop_
_entity.id
_entity.type
_entity.pdbx_description
1 polymer ?
#
loop_
_entity_poly.entity_id
_entity_poly.type
_entity_poly.pdbx_seq_one_letter_code
_entity_poly.pdbx_strand_id
1 'polypeptide(L)'
;MNIPKWVLDPFSNTETIDSAKLEEELIEVTTNEELKLKFKEGYQVFWLQKQIPILYPGLWAVVQTFLIAFPSSYLVERGFSAVTNLLTKKDNGYK
;
A
#
# COMPACT_ATOMS: atom_id res chain seq x y z
N MET A 1 6.15 1.69 -10.48
CA MET A 1 6.15 2.35 -9.16
C MET A 1 7.18 1.67 -8.29
N ASN A 2 8.10 2.41 -7.68
CA ASN A 2 9.07 1.84 -6.74
C ASN A 2 8.46 1.98 -5.33
N ILE A 3 8.18 0.87 -4.67
CA ILE A 3 7.66 0.86 -3.30
C ILE A 3 8.87 0.95 -2.37
N PRO A 4 8.95 1.96 -1.50
CA PRO A 4 10.04 2.07 -0.54
C PRO A 4 10.09 0.83 0.35
N LYS A 5 11.29 0.33 0.67
CA LYS A 5 11.42 -0.89 1.46
C LYS A 5 10.80 -0.76 2.85
N TRP A 6 10.84 0.43 3.45
CA TRP A 6 10.21 0.71 4.74
C TRP A 6 8.68 0.60 4.72
N VAL A 7 8.02 0.69 3.56
CA VAL A 7 6.56 0.44 3.45
C VAL A 7 6.27 -1.05 3.61
N LEU A 8 7.14 -1.92 3.10
CA LEU A 8 7.00 -3.37 3.22
C LEU A 8 7.46 -3.84 4.60
N ASP A 9 8.59 -3.33 5.05
CA ASP A 9 9.18 -3.67 6.34
C ASP A 9 9.77 -2.40 7.01
N PRO A 10 8.96 -1.71 7.84
CA PRO A 10 9.41 -0.49 8.52
C PRO A 10 10.51 -0.79 9.55
N PHE A 11 10.62 -2.03 10.04
CA PHE A 11 11.55 -2.43 11.10
C PHE A 11 12.95 -2.79 10.58
N SER A 12 13.06 -3.19 9.33
CA SER A 12 14.31 -3.56 8.67
C SER A 12 14.87 -2.40 7.83
N ASN A 13 14.42 -1.17 8.09
CA ASN A 13 14.74 -0.04 7.24
C ASN A 13 16.25 0.26 7.23
N THR A 14 16.83 0.25 6.04
CA THR A 14 18.20 0.74 5.76
C THR A 14 18.17 1.92 4.79
N GLU A 15 16.99 2.44 4.46
CA GLU A 15 16.78 3.45 3.43
C GLU A 15 16.69 4.84 4.08
N THR A 16 17.54 5.76 3.61
CA THR A 16 17.52 7.17 4.04
C THR A 16 16.29 7.84 3.46
N ILE A 17 15.43 8.40 4.32
CA ILE A 17 14.26 9.14 3.87
C ILE A 17 14.65 10.61 3.73
N ASP A 18 14.47 11.19 2.53
CA ASP A 18 14.79 12.62 2.28
C ASP A 18 13.98 13.61 3.14
N SER A 19 12.89 13.15 3.74
CA SER A 19 12.00 13.97 4.57
C SER A 19 12.27 13.72 6.05
N ALA A 20 12.92 14.68 6.73
CA ALA A 20 13.23 14.60 8.17
C ALA A 20 12.00 14.28 9.03
N LYS A 21 10.83 14.85 8.70
CA LYS A 21 9.57 14.57 9.41
C LYS A 21 9.14 13.11 9.30
N LEU A 22 9.36 12.50 8.13
CA LEU A 22 8.96 11.11 7.85
C LEU A 22 9.95 10.13 8.49
N GLU A 23 11.23 10.50 8.53
CA GLU A 23 12.27 9.75 9.24
C GLU A 23 11.99 9.71 10.76
N GLU A 24 11.59 10.82 11.36
CA GLU A 24 11.24 10.89 12.79
C GLU A 24 10.06 9.97 13.13
N GLU A 25 8.97 10.03 12.35
CA GLU A 25 7.81 9.14 12.55
C GLU A 25 8.18 7.66 12.33
N LEU A 26 9.06 7.37 11.38
CA LEU A 26 9.52 6.00 11.16
C LEU A 26 10.35 5.49 12.35
N ILE A 27 11.21 6.33 12.93
CA ILE A 27 11.98 5.96 14.13
C ILE A 27 11.04 5.65 15.30
N GLU A 28 9.99 6.46 15.50
CA GLU A 28 8.98 6.19 16.52
C GLU A 28 8.26 4.85 16.27
N VAL A 29 7.85 4.58 15.03
CA VAL A 29 7.23 3.30 14.64
C VAL A 29 8.17 2.13 14.92
N THR A 30 9.45 2.28 14.60
CA THR A 30 10.48 1.24 14.74
C THR A 30 10.80 0.95 16.21
N THR A 31 10.75 1.99 17.05
CA THR A 31 11.00 1.93 18.50
C THR A 31 9.81 1.35 19.27
N ASN A 32 8.61 1.40 18.69
CA ASN A 32 7.41 0.93 19.34
C ASN A 32 7.27 -0.61 19.26
N GLU A 33 7.54 -1.28 20.39
CA GLU A 33 7.48 -2.75 20.47
C GLU A 33 6.06 -3.32 20.27
N GLU A 34 5.01 -2.57 20.62
CA GLU A 34 3.63 -3.00 20.37
C GLU A 34 3.34 -3.07 18.87
N LEU A 35 3.81 -2.08 18.11
CA LEU A 35 3.70 -2.07 16.66
C LEU A 35 4.45 -3.25 16.03
N LYS A 36 5.63 -3.61 16.57
CA LYS A 36 6.39 -4.78 16.14
C LYS A 36 5.64 -6.10 16.35
N LEU A 37 4.89 -6.20 17.45
CA LEU A 37 4.03 -7.36 17.72
C LEU A 37 2.88 -7.45 16.72
N LYS A 38 2.22 -6.32 16.43
CA LYS A 38 1.11 -6.27 15.46
C LYS A 38 1.55 -6.47 14.02
N PHE A 39 2.80 -6.15 13.69
CA PHE A 39 3.37 -6.41 12.37
C PHE A 39 3.41 -7.91 12.01
N LYS A 40 3.37 -8.82 12.99
CA LYS A 40 3.27 -10.27 12.73
C LYS A 40 2.03 -10.68 11.94
N GLU A 41 0.97 -9.87 11.94
CA GLU A 41 -0.24 -10.09 11.13
C GLU A 41 -0.07 -9.69 9.66
N GLY A 42 1.07 -9.08 9.31
CA GLY A 42 1.43 -8.64 7.96
C GLY A 42 1.32 -7.12 7.76
N TYR A 43 2.11 -6.59 6.82
CA TYR A 43 2.24 -5.16 6.58
C TYR A 43 0.90 -4.50 6.19
N GLN A 44 0.04 -5.17 5.41
CA GLN A 44 -1.25 -4.61 4.99
C GLN A 44 -2.15 -4.34 6.20
N VAL A 45 -2.31 -5.35 7.07
CA VAL A 45 -3.15 -5.26 8.27
C VAL A 45 -2.59 -4.24 9.25
N PHE A 46 -1.25 -4.20 9.37
CA PHE A 46 -0.52 -3.22 10.17
C PHE A 46 -0.85 -1.77 9.76
N TRP A 47 -0.70 -1.44 8.48
CA TRP A 47 -0.94 -0.08 7.99
C TRP A 47 -2.43 0.31 8.06
N LEU A 48 -3.35 -0.63 7.85
CA LEU A 48 -4.81 -0.40 7.90
C LEU A 48 -5.37 -0.12 9.31
N GLN A 49 -4.52 -0.12 10.35
CA GLN A 49 -4.97 0.16 11.71
C GLN A 49 -5.38 1.61 11.89
N LYS A 50 -6.50 1.84 12.58
CA LYS A 50 -7.04 3.19 12.84
C LYS A 50 -6.08 4.11 13.61
N GLN A 51 -5.14 3.55 14.37
CA GLN A 51 -4.16 4.31 15.15
C GLN A 51 -3.04 4.91 14.28
N ILE A 52 -2.64 4.22 13.21
CA ILE A 52 -1.54 4.64 12.33
C ILE A 52 -1.76 6.01 11.67
N PRO A 53 -2.90 6.31 11.03
CA PRO A 53 -3.12 7.62 10.41
C PRO A 53 -3.23 8.76 11.42
N ILE A 54 -3.48 8.45 12.70
CA ILE A 54 -3.61 9.45 13.77
C ILE A 54 -2.25 9.75 14.38
N LEU A 55 -1.45 8.71 14.68
CA LEU A 55 -0.11 8.89 15.23
C LEU A 55 0.91 9.33 14.17
N TYR A 56 0.80 8.79 12.95
CA TYR A 56 1.82 8.96 11.91
C TYR A 56 1.22 9.41 10.58
N PRO A 57 0.63 10.62 10.52
CA PRO A 57 -0.06 11.11 9.33
C PRO A 57 0.86 11.28 8.11
N GLY A 58 2.15 11.59 8.32
CA GLY A 58 3.11 11.76 7.23
C GLY A 58 3.43 10.42 6.57
N LEU A 59 3.74 9.43 7.41
CA LEU A 59 4.01 8.06 7.00
C LEU A 59 2.78 7.45 6.30
N TRP A 60 1.59 7.63 6.88
CA TRP A 60 0.33 7.13 6.33
C TRP A 60 0.00 7.71 4.95
N ALA A 61 0.25 8.99 4.69
CA ALA A 61 -0.07 9.61 3.40
C ALA A 61 0.64 8.90 2.23
N VAL A 62 1.91 8.51 2.45
CA VAL A 62 2.70 7.76 1.47
C VAL A 62 2.16 6.34 1.33
N VAL A 63 1.94 5.63 2.44
CA VAL A 63 1.42 4.26 2.40
C VAL A 63 0.03 4.20 1.76
N GLN A 64 -0.83 5.18 2.02
CA GLN A 64 -2.15 5.30 1.43
C GLN A 64 -2.08 5.44 -0.09
N THR A 65 -1.12 6.20 -0.63
CA THR A 65 -0.96 6.32 -2.09
C THR A 65 -0.59 4.96 -2.72
N PHE A 66 0.23 4.16 -2.04
CA PHE A 66 0.58 2.81 -2.50
C PHE A 66 -0.57 1.82 -2.35
N LEU A 67 -1.28 1.86 -1.21
CA LEU A 67 -2.44 1.02 -0.93
C LEU A 67 -3.63 1.33 -1.84
N ILE A 68 -3.78 2.55 -2.36
CA ILE A 68 -4.87 2.91 -3.30
C ILE A 68 -4.46 2.74 -4.78
N ALA A 69 -3.18 2.89 -5.10
CA ALA A 69 -2.66 2.64 -6.44
C ALA A 69 -2.74 1.15 -6.84
N PHE A 70 -2.60 0.24 -5.86
CA PHE A 70 -2.63 -1.20 -6.11
C PHE A 70 -4.03 -1.72 -6.54
N PRO A 71 -5.12 -1.40 -5.84
CA PRO A 71 -6.47 -1.81 -6.21
C PRO A 71 -6.96 -1.09 -7.47
N SER A 72 -6.61 0.18 -7.66
CA SER A 72 -7.09 0.95 -8.83
C SER A 72 -6.54 0.41 -10.15
N SER A 73 -5.26 0.03 -10.22
CA SER A 73 -4.69 -0.63 -11.40
C SER A 73 -5.34 -1.99 -11.67
N TYR A 74 -5.46 -2.83 -10.64
CA TYR A 74 -6.08 -4.15 -10.80
C TYR A 74 -7.57 -4.06 -11.20
N LEU A 75 -8.33 -3.13 -10.60
CA LEU A 75 -9.75 -2.94 -10.90
C LEU A 75 -9.97 -2.35 -12.29
N VAL A 76 -9.14 -1.42 -12.74
CA VAL A 76 -9.23 -0.90 -14.12
C VAL A 76 -8.89 -1.99 -15.13
N GLU A 77 -7.85 -2.79 -14.88
CA GLU A 77 -7.49 -3.91 -15.77
C GLU A 77 -8.60 -4.96 -15.85
N ARG A 78 -9.17 -5.37 -14.70
CA ARG A 78 -10.29 -6.33 -14.68
C ARG A 78 -11.56 -5.76 -15.28
N GLY A 79 -11.87 -4.48 -15.03
CA GLY A 79 -13.01 -3.78 -15.61
C GLY A 79 -12.91 -3.71 -17.14
N PHE A 80 -11.76 -3.28 -17.66
CA PHE A 80 -11.49 -3.25 -19.10
C PHE A 80 -11.50 -4.65 -19.72
N SER A 81 -10.91 -5.65 -19.07
CA SER A 81 -10.91 -7.04 -19.55
C SER A 81 -12.32 -7.64 -19.66
N ALA A 82 -13.22 -7.31 -18.74
CA ALA A 82 -14.63 -7.73 -18.82
C ALA A 82 -15.37 -7.05 -19.98
N VAL A 83 -15.12 -5.76 -20.22
CA VAL A 83 -15.71 -5.00 -21.33
C VAL A 83 -15.19 -5.51 -22.69
N THR A 84 -13.90 -5.80 -22.82
CA THR A 84 -13.35 -6.37 -24.05
C THR A 84 -13.88 -7.78 -24.31
N ASN A 85 -13.97 -8.64 -23.28
CA ASN A 85 -14.60 -9.95 -23.43
C ASN A 85 -16.06 -9.86 -23.92
N LEU A 86 -16.82 -8.89 -23.42
CA LEU A 86 -18.20 -8.66 -23.86
C LEU A 86 -18.27 -8.18 -25.32
N LEU A 87 -17.35 -7.30 -25.73
CA LEU A 87 -17.25 -6.80 -27.11
C LEU A 87 -16.89 -7.92 -28.09
N THR A 88 -15.88 -8.73 -27.77
CA THR A 88 -15.40 -9.82 -28.64
C THR A 88 -16.42 -10.97 -28.74
N LYS A 89 -17.17 -11.24 -27.68
CA LYS A 89 -18.24 -12.27 -27.69
C LYS A 89 -19.45 -11.88 -28.54
N LYS A 90 -19.68 -10.59 -28.77
CA LYS A 90 -20.77 -10.10 -29.65
C LYS A 90 -20.45 -10.27 -31.14
N ASP A 91 -19.18 -10.41 -31.51
CA ASP A 91 -18.75 -10.55 -32.92
C ASP A 91 -18.70 -12.02 -33.40
N ASN A 92 -18.54 -13.00 -32.50
CA ASN A 92 -18.56 -14.43 -32.84
C ASN A 92 -19.97 -15.05 -32.89
N GLY A 93 -21.01 -14.23 -33.03
CA GLY A 93 -22.41 -14.61 -32.86
C GLY A 93 -23.25 -14.65 -34.13
N TYR A 94 -22.67 -14.66 -35.33
CA TYR A 94 -23.39 -14.99 -36.57
C TYR A 94 -22.44 -15.63 -37.59
N LYS A 95 -22.33 -16.95 -37.56
CA LYS A 95 -22.10 -17.79 -38.73
C LYS A 95 -22.99 -19.01 -38.65
#